data_AF-A0A7K1GYY2-F1
#
_entry.id   AF-A0A7K1GYY2-F1
#
_cell.length_a   1.000
_cell.length_b   1.000
_cell.length_c   1.000
_cell.angle_alpha   90.00
_cell.angle_beta   90.00
_cell.angle_gamma   90.00
#
_symmetry.space_group_name_H-M   'P 1'
#
loop_
_entity.id
_entity.type
_entity.pdbx_description
1 polymer ?
#
loop_
_entity_poly.entity_id
_entity_poly.type
_entity_poly.pdbx_seq_one_letter_code
_entity_poly.pdbx_strand_id
1 'polypeptide(L)'
;MTQAYRRPAKVPQHRPSRVVVAPPEALCQGVCVDQGGAPPIFSARAETDGDHLSVVVTGEVDMATADTMLQTVLREPAGQVTLDLREVTFFDSAAIHALVRLAGRYPEGLTVLPSRQVSRVLEIAGLASQPWLHPA
;
A
#
# COMPACT_ATOMS: atom_id res chain seq x y z
N MET A 1 -28.77 -41.46 50.10
CA MET A 1 -28.02 -41.16 48.84
C MET A 1 -28.55 -39.84 48.31
N THR A 2 -27.82 -38.74 48.17
CA THR A 2 -26.38 -38.48 48.34
C THR A 2 -26.22 -36.97 48.57
N GLN A 3 -25.45 -36.65 49.60
CA GLN A 3 -25.15 -35.30 50.08
C GLN A 3 -24.28 -34.55 49.07
N ALA A 4 -24.69 -33.32 48.72
CA ALA A 4 -23.95 -32.45 47.80
C ALA A 4 -22.61 -32.01 48.42
N TYR A 5 -21.51 -32.35 47.74
CA TYR A 5 -20.17 -31.92 48.11
C TYR A 5 -19.95 -30.47 47.64
N ARG A 6 -20.02 -29.49 48.56
CA ARG A 6 -19.58 -28.11 48.29
C ARG A 6 -18.05 -28.04 48.35
N ARG A 7 -17.40 -27.74 47.22
CA ARG A 7 -15.99 -27.32 47.17
C ARG A 7 -15.86 -25.84 47.54
N PRO A 8 -14.82 -25.43 48.29
CA PRO A 8 -14.61 -24.03 48.66
C PRO A 8 -14.13 -23.16 47.50
N ALA A 9 -14.46 -21.87 47.57
CA ALA A 9 -14.11 -20.85 46.60
C ALA A 9 -12.60 -20.61 46.54
N LYS A 10 -12.04 -20.64 45.32
CA LYS A 10 -10.63 -20.30 45.05
C LYS A 10 -10.52 -18.78 44.92
N VAL A 11 -9.80 -18.15 45.84
CA VAL A 11 -9.44 -16.72 45.77
C VAL A 11 -8.48 -16.49 44.60
N PRO A 12 -8.74 -15.54 43.68
CA PRO A 12 -7.75 -15.13 42.70
C PRO A 12 -6.71 -14.23 43.37
N GLN A 13 -5.47 -14.72 43.46
CA GLN A 13 -4.32 -13.88 43.82
C GLN A 13 -3.98 -12.97 42.64
N HIS A 14 -4.43 -11.72 42.72
CA HIS A 14 -4.04 -10.65 41.82
C HIS A 14 -2.62 -10.19 42.21
N ARG A 15 -1.60 -10.62 41.47
CA ARG A 15 -0.26 -10.01 41.54
C ARG A 15 -0.33 -8.63 40.86
N PRO A 16 0.16 -7.54 41.47
CA PRO A 16 0.32 -6.29 40.75
C PRO A 16 1.45 -6.44 39.73
N SER A 17 1.13 -6.17 38.46
CA SER A 17 2.09 -6.07 37.37
C SER A 17 3.11 -4.99 37.73
N ARG A 18 4.35 -5.41 37.96
CA ARG A 18 5.49 -4.52 38.17
C ARG A 18 5.74 -3.77 36.86
N VAL A 19 5.37 -2.50 36.80
CA VAL A 19 5.79 -1.61 35.72
C VAL A 19 7.30 -1.49 35.81
N VAL A 20 8.00 -2.08 34.85
CA VAL A 20 9.44 -1.88 34.65
C VAL A 20 9.56 -0.73 33.66
N VAL A 21 9.91 0.45 34.15
CA VAL A 21 10.33 1.57 33.30
C VAL A 21 11.80 1.31 32.96
N ALA A 22 12.08 0.99 31.69
CA ALA A 22 13.45 0.93 31.20
C ALA A 22 14.02 2.36 31.11
N PRO A 23 15.28 2.59 31.52
CA PRO A 23 15.94 3.88 31.31
C PRO A 23 16.19 4.14 29.82
N PRO A 24 16.36 5.41 29.39
CA PRO A 24 16.67 5.73 28.00
C PRO A 24 18.16 5.51 27.78
N GLU A 25 18.57 4.26 27.57
CA GLU A 25 19.88 3.97 27.02
C GLU A 25 19.77 3.70 25.52
N ALA A 26 20.58 4.46 24.80
CA ALA A 26 20.71 4.47 23.36
C ALA A 26 21.02 3.06 22.82
N LEU A 27 19.99 2.38 22.32
CA LEU A 27 20.16 1.19 21.51
C LEU A 27 20.35 1.62 20.05
N CYS A 28 21.60 1.96 19.74
CA CYS A 28 22.25 1.84 18.45
C CYS A 28 21.29 1.62 17.26
N GLN A 29 20.78 2.73 16.72
CA GLN A 29 20.59 2.88 15.28
C GLN A 29 21.91 2.53 14.58
N GLY A 30 21.83 1.71 13.54
CA GLY A 30 22.97 1.53 12.65
C GLY A 30 23.04 0.19 11.96
N VAL A 31 21.93 -0.30 11.39
CA VAL A 31 22.11 -1.11 10.18
C VAL A 31 22.35 -0.10 9.05
N CYS A 32 23.62 0.28 8.86
CA CYS A 32 24.04 0.83 7.59
C CYS A 32 23.97 -0.34 6.61
N VAL A 33 22.82 -0.48 5.94
CA VAL A 33 22.82 -1.19 4.67
C VAL A 33 23.65 -0.32 3.72
N ASP A 34 24.85 -0.77 3.41
CA ASP A 34 25.55 -0.31 2.21
C ASP A 34 24.72 -0.84 1.02
N GLN A 35 23.67 -0.11 0.67
CA GLN A 35 22.94 -0.34 -0.58
C GLN A 35 23.79 0.31 -1.66
N GLY A 36 24.91 -0.32 -1.99
CA GLY A 36 25.68 -0.03 -3.19
C GLY A 36 24.71 0.16 -4.34
N GLY A 37 24.76 1.34 -4.97
CA GLY A 37 23.69 1.92 -5.77
C GLY A 37 23.04 0.96 -6.77
N ALA A 38 21.99 0.28 -6.32
CA ALA A 38 20.95 -0.19 -7.21
C ALA A 38 20.05 1.02 -7.52
N PRO A 39 19.64 1.22 -8.78
CA PRO A 39 18.62 2.21 -9.09
C PRO A 39 17.39 1.96 -8.19
N PRO A 40 16.67 3.01 -7.78
CA PRO A 40 15.52 2.83 -6.91
C PRO A 40 14.57 1.82 -7.57
N ILE A 41 14.14 0.84 -6.77
CA ILE A 41 13.22 -0.23 -7.19
C ILE A 41 11.87 0.37 -7.66
N PHE A 42 11.65 1.67 -7.46
CA PHE A 42 10.46 2.42 -7.88
C PHE A 42 10.82 3.76 -8.53
N SER A 43 10.10 4.15 -9.58
CA SER A 43 10.10 5.50 -10.15
C SER A 43 8.69 5.87 -10.61
N ALA A 44 8.28 7.12 -10.38
CA ALA A 44 7.07 7.70 -10.93
C ALA A 44 7.39 9.05 -11.56
N ARG A 45 7.02 9.24 -12.83
CA ARG A 45 7.26 10.49 -13.58
C ARG A 45 5.95 10.98 -14.16
N ALA A 46 5.71 12.28 -14.03
CA ALA A 46 4.52 12.95 -14.51
C ALA A 46 4.91 13.89 -15.66
N GLU A 47 4.14 13.84 -16.74
CA GLU A 47 4.21 14.75 -17.87
C GLU A 47 2.81 15.27 -18.17
N THR A 48 2.67 16.60 -18.28
CA THR A 48 1.39 17.25 -18.53
C THR A 48 1.38 17.86 -19.92
N ASP A 49 0.31 17.57 -20.67
CA ASP A 49 0.00 18.19 -21.96
C ASP A 49 -1.43 18.74 -21.92
N GLY A 50 -1.55 20.07 -21.78
CA GLY A 50 -2.84 20.73 -21.59
C GLY A 50 -3.57 20.22 -20.34
N ASP A 51 -4.74 19.61 -20.54
CA ASP A 51 -5.58 19.04 -19.48
C ASP A 51 -5.36 17.53 -19.27
N HIS A 52 -4.36 16.96 -19.94
CA HIS A 52 -4.02 15.54 -19.86
C HIS A 52 -2.71 15.33 -19.09
N LEU A 53 -2.76 14.47 -18.07
CA LEU A 53 -1.61 14.07 -17.27
C LEU A 53 -1.24 12.62 -17.57
N SER A 54 -0.01 12.40 -18.04
CA SER A 54 0.57 11.07 -18.19
C SER A 54 1.51 10.78 -17.02
N VAL A 55 1.26 9.70 -16.28
CA VAL A 55 2.12 9.23 -15.20
C VAL A 55 2.66 7.85 -15.53
N VAL A 56 3.97 7.75 -15.68
CA VAL A 56 4.68 6.49 -15.91
C VAL A 56 5.26 6.00 -14.59
N VAL A 57 4.89 4.79 -14.19
CA VAL A 57 5.38 4.12 -12.99
C VAL A 57 6.16 2.88 -13.39
N THR A 58 7.33 2.69 -12.79
CA THR A 58 8.19 1.54 -13.04
C THR A 58 8.60 0.89 -11.73
N GLY A 59 8.73 -0.44 -11.74
CA GLY A 59 9.22 -1.21 -10.60
C GLY A 59 8.14 -1.60 -9.59
N GLU A 60 8.38 -1.49 -8.28
CA GLU A 60 7.48 -2.05 -7.27
C GLU A 60 6.56 -1.00 -6.64
N VAL A 61 5.24 -1.27 -6.68
CA VAL A 61 4.23 -0.48 -5.97
C VAL A 61 3.72 -1.27 -4.77
N ASP A 62 4.15 -0.86 -3.58
CA ASP A 62 3.87 -1.53 -2.32
C ASP A 62 3.48 -0.53 -1.21
N MET A 63 3.42 -0.97 0.04
CA MET A 63 3.16 -0.09 1.20
C MET A 63 4.12 1.10 1.33
N ALA A 64 5.36 1.01 0.85
CA ALA A 64 6.34 2.09 0.94
C ALA A 64 6.21 3.09 -0.23
N THR A 65 5.70 2.66 -1.38
CA THR A 65 5.71 3.46 -2.63
C THR A 65 4.33 3.85 -3.16
N ALA A 66 3.25 3.19 -2.72
CA ALA A 66 1.88 3.45 -3.18
C ALA A 66 1.43 4.90 -2.96
N ASP A 67 1.76 5.50 -1.80
CA ASP A 67 1.46 6.91 -1.54
C ASP A 67 2.25 7.83 -2.49
N THR A 68 3.48 7.47 -2.84
CA THR A 68 4.29 8.26 -3.80
C THR A 68 3.66 8.24 -5.20
N MET A 69 3.18 7.09 -5.66
CA MET A 69 2.42 6.98 -6.92
C MET A 69 1.18 7.87 -6.88
N LEU A 70 0.37 7.76 -5.82
CA LEU A 70 -0.84 8.56 -5.64
C LEU A 70 -0.54 10.06 -5.66
N GLN A 71 0.43 10.52 -4.87
CA GLN A 71 0.78 11.93 -4.80
C GLN A 71 1.40 12.46 -6.10
N THR A 72 2.06 11.62 -6.89
CA THR A 72 2.57 12.01 -8.21
C THR A 72 1.44 12.35 -9.16
N VAL A 73 0.36 11.56 -9.15
CA VAL A 73 -0.84 11.83 -9.96
C VAL A 73 -1.59 13.06 -9.44
N LEU A 74 -1.70 13.24 -8.13
CA LEU A 74 -2.49 14.32 -7.53
C LEU A 74 -1.78 15.67 -7.47
N ARG A 75 -0.49 15.74 -7.82
CA ARG A 75 0.31 16.96 -7.73
C ARG A 75 -0.21 18.07 -8.64
N GLU A 76 -0.54 17.70 -9.87
CA GLU A 76 -1.02 18.64 -10.88
C GLU A 76 -2.52 18.42 -11.12
N PRO A 77 -3.33 19.49 -11.18
CA PRO A 77 -4.71 19.36 -11.59
C PRO A 77 -4.77 18.99 -13.08
N ALA A 78 -5.52 17.95 -13.40
CA ALA A 78 -5.81 17.53 -14.77
C ALA A 78 -7.25 17.00 -14.84
N GLY A 79 -7.93 17.18 -15.97
CA GLY A 79 -9.23 16.58 -16.24
C GLY A 79 -9.14 15.13 -16.72
N GLN A 80 -8.00 14.74 -17.29
CA GLN A 80 -7.71 13.40 -17.80
C GLN A 80 -6.35 12.90 -17.31
N VAL A 81 -6.27 11.63 -16.93
CA VAL A 81 -5.07 10.98 -16.38
C VAL A 81 -4.87 9.64 -17.06
N THR A 82 -3.69 9.45 -17.64
CA THR A 82 -3.18 8.13 -18.04
C THR A 82 -2.14 7.67 -17.02
N LEU A 83 -2.42 6.56 -16.34
CA LEU A 83 -1.49 5.89 -15.43
C LEU A 83 -0.91 4.66 -16.12
N ASP A 84 0.34 4.78 -16.57
CA ASP A 84 1.08 3.70 -17.21
C ASP A 84 1.84 2.89 -16.17
N LEU A 85 1.39 1.64 -15.99
CA LEU A 85 1.94 0.66 -15.04
C LEU A 85 2.56 -0.53 -15.80
N ARG A 86 2.86 -0.41 -17.09
CA ARG A 86 3.36 -1.53 -17.91
C ARG A 86 4.71 -2.08 -17.44
N GLU A 87 5.54 -1.22 -16.85
CA GLU A 87 6.85 -1.57 -16.29
C GLU A 87 6.80 -1.82 -14.76
N VAL A 88 5.61 -1.98 -14.18
CA VAL A 88 5.44 -2.34 -12.77
C VAL A 88 5.58 -3.85 -12.59
N THR A 89 6.49 -4.24 -11.70
CA THR A 89 6.89 -5.63 -11.44
C THR A 89 6.24 -6.21 -10.18
N PHE A 90 5.73 -5.38 -9.27
CA PHE A 90 5.03 -5.79 -8.06
C PHE A 90 3.88 -4.83 -7.73
N PHE A 91 2.77 -5.37 -7.24
CA PHE A 91 1.56 -4.62 -6.92
C PHE A 91 0.83 -5.32 -5.78
N ASP A 92 0.66 -4.65 -4.63
CA ASP A 92 0.00 -5.19 -3.44
C ASP A 92 -1.36 -4.53 -3.14
N SER A 93 -1.90 -4.76 -1.94
CA SER A 93 -3.17 -4.18 -1.50
C SER A 93 -3.10 -2.67 -1.26
N ALA A 94 -1.95 -2.11 -0.84
CA ALA A 94 -1.78 -0.67 -0.70
C ALA A 94 -1.80 0.01 -2.07
N ALA A 95 -1.17 -0.62 -3.07
CA ALA A 95 -1.21 -0.19 -4.45
C ALA A 95 -2.63 -0.24 -5.04
N ILE A 96 -3.39 -1.32 -4.79
CA ILE A 96 -4.81 -1.42 -5.19
C ILE A 96 -5.62 -0.29 -4.54
N HIS A 97 -5.44 -0.04 -3.25
CA HIS A 97 -6.17 1.01 -2.54
C HIS A 97 -5.86 2.40 -3.11
N ALA A 98 -4.60 2.69 -3.41
CA ALA A 98 -4.19 3.95 -4.07
C ALA A 98 -4.88 4.09 -5.44
N LEU A 99 -4.93 3.01 -6.23
CA LEU A 99 -5.58 3.01 -7.54
C LEU A 99 -7.10 3.26 -7.46
N VAL A 100 -7.79 2.61 -6.53
CA VAL A 100 -9.23 2.82 -6.30
C VAL A 100 -9.52 4.25 -5.87
N ARG A 101 -8.65 4.85 -5.06
CA ARG A 101 -8.76 6.28 -4.71
C ARG A 101 -8.62 7.19 -5.92
N LEU A 102 -7.69 6.88 -6.84
CA LEU A 102 -7.57 7.61 -8.11
C LEU A 102 -8.83 7.46 -8.96
N ALA A 103 -9.37 6.25 -9.09
CA ALA A 103 -10.62 6.01 -9.82
C ALA A 103 -11.79 6.83 -9.25
N GLY A 104 -11.88 6.94 -7.92
CA GLY A 104 -12.88 7.81 -7.28
C GLY A 104 -12.66 9.30 -7.52
N ARG A 105 -11.42 9.74 -7.72
CA ARG A 105 -11.07 11.14 -8.01
C ARG A 105 -11.31 11.53 -9.47
N TYR A 106 -11.20 10.56 -10.38
CA TYR A 106 -11.29 10.69 -11.84
C TYR A 106 -12.26 9.66 -12.43
N PRO A 107 -13.58 9.72 -12.11
CA PRO A 107 -14.53 8.66 -12.47
C PRO A 107 -14.64 8.39 -13.98
N GLU A 108 -14.49 9.43 -14.81
CA GLU A 108 -14.56 9.38 -16.28
C GLU A 108 -13.24 9.85 -16.93
N GLY A 109 -12.19 10.02 -16.13
CA GLY A 109 -10.95 10.65 -16.56
C GLY A 109 -9.70 9.85 -16.24
N LEU A 110 -9.85 8.59 -15.80
CA LEU A 110 -8.72 7.71 -15.52
C LEU A 110 -8.61 6.63 -16.60
N THR A 111 -7.42 6.49 -17.16
CA THR A 111 -7.02 5.36 -17.99
C THR A 111 -5.80 4.70 -17.37
N VAL A 112 -5.85 3.39 -17.17
CA VAL A 112 -4.77 2.60 -16.57
C VAL A 112 -4.28 1.58 -17.58
N LEU A 113 -2.98 1.57 -17.83
CA LEU A 113 -2.29 0.61 -18.69
C LEU A 113 -1.49 -0.37 -17.79
N PRO A 114 -2.02 -1.55 -17.47
CA PRO A 114 -1.41 -2.47 -16.51
C PRO A 114 -0.31 -3.32 -17.16
N SER A 115 0.70 -3.72 -16.37
CA SER A 115 1.53 -4.88 -16.70
C SER A 115 0.74 -6.19 -16.53
N ARG A 116 1.26 -7.32 -17.04
CA ARG A 116 0.64 -8.64 -16.81
C ARG A 116 0.48 -8.97 -15.32
N GLN A 117 1.46 -8.59 -14.50
CA GLN A 117 1.43 -8.83 -13.06
C GLN A 117 0.32 -7.99 -12.40
N VAL A 118 0.23 -6.71 -12.77
CA VAL A 118 -0.82 -5.81 -12.28
C VAL A 118 -2.20 -6.30 -12.70
N SER A 119 -2.39 -6.68 -13.98
CA SER A 119 -3.66 -7.24 -14.47
C SER A 119 -4.10 -8.46 -13.65
N ARG A 120 -3.19 -9.38 -13.35
CA ARG A 120 -3.51 -10.58 -12.57
C ARG A 120 -3.92 -10.24 -11.13
N VAL A 121 -3.23 -9.30 -10.49
CA VAL A 121 -3.57 -8.84 -9.14
C VAL A 121 -4.95 -8.18 -9.12
N LEU A 122 -5.24 -7.31 -10.10
CA LEU A 122 -6.55 -6.66 -10.24
C LEU A 122 -7.66 -7.67 -10.53
N GLU A 123 -7.41 -8.70 -11.32
CA GLU A 123 -8.35 -9.81 -11.56
C GLU A 123 -8.69 -10.55 -10.27
N ILE A 124 -7.69 -10.95 -9.49
CA ILE A 124 -7.88 -11.61 -8.19
C ILE A 124 -8.67 -10.71 -7.23
N ALA A 125 -8.44 -9.40 -7.28
CA ALA A 125 -9.15 -8.41 -6.48
C ALA A 125 -10.57 -8.10 -6.99
N GLY A 126 -11.03 -8.69 -8.10
CA GLY A 126 -12.35 -8.44 -8.67
C GLY A 126 -12.47 -7.11 -9.43
N LEU A 127 -11.35 -6.54 -9.87
CA LEU A 127 -11.25 -5.23 -10.55
C LEU A 127 -10.96 -5.35 -12.05
N ALA A 128 -11.05 -6.54 -12.65
CA ALA A 128 -10.74 -6.73 -14.06
C ALA A 128 -11.75 -6.07 -15.03
N SER A 129 -12.98 -5.80 -14.59
CA SER A 129 -14.05 -5.23 -15.43
C SER A 129 -14.27 -3.73 -15.23
N GLN A 130 -13.29 -3.05 -14.65
CA GLN A 130 -13.39 -1.62 -14.37
C GLN A 130 -13.22 -0.80 -15.66
N PRO A 131 -14.00 0.27 -15.86
CA PRO A 131 -13.99 1.03 -17.12
C PRO A 131 -12.68 1.78 -17.35
N TRP A 132 -11.96 2.11 -16.28
CA TRP A 132 -10.65 2.78 -16.34
C TRP A 132 -9.49 1.82 -16.66
N LEU A 133 -9.72 0.51 -16.70
CA LEU A 133 -8.67 -0.49 -16.95
C LEU A 133 -8.64 -0.86 -18.43
N HIS A 134 -7.56 -0.49 -19.12
CA HIS A 134 -7.38 -0.79 -20.54
C HIS A 134 -6.32 -1.86 -20.75
N PRO A 135 -6.50 -2.81 -21.68
CA PRO A 135 -5.45 -3.76 -22.02
C PRO A 135 -4.24 -3.00 -22.59
N ALA A 136 -3.04 -3.46 -22.21
CA ALA A 136 -1.77 -2.96 -22.74
C ALA A 136 -1.56 -3.31 -24.22
#